data_AF-A0AAV8YN80-F1
#
_entry.id   AF-A0AAV8YN80-F1
#
_cell.length_a   1.000
_cell.length_b   1.000
_cell.length_c   1.000
_cell.angle_alpha   90.00
_cell.angle_beta   90.00
_cell.angle_gamma   90.00
#
_symmetry.space_group_name_H-M   'P 1'
#
loop_
_entity.id
_entity.type
_entity.pdbx_description
1 polymer ?
#
loop_
_entity_poly.entity_id
_entity_poly.type
_entity_poly.pdbx_seq_one_letter_code
_entity_poly.pdbx_strand_id
1 'polypeptide(L)'
;MQVKNLKSRGVEFLQVPDSYYDILREQLKRSNVKIAEEMDILQELKILIDYDESGYLLQIFTKNMQDRPTLFLEVIQRRNHNYLLNQI
;
A
#
# COMPACT_ATOMS: atom_id res chain seq x y z
N MET A 1 -8.13 -10.16 5.86
CA MET A 1 -7.55 -8.99 5.19
C MET A 1 -7.93 -9.03 3.71
N GLN A 2 -8.50 -7.95 3.17
CA GLN A 2 -9.15 -7.96 1.85
C GLN A 2 -8.18 -8.30 0.70
N VAL A 3 -6.94 -7.78 0.73
CA VAL A 3 -5.89 -8.07 -0.26
C VAL A 3 -5.53 -9.55 -0.32
N LYS A 4 -5.45 -10.24 0.83
CA LYS A 4 -5.18 -11.69 0.88
C LYS A 4 -6.25 -12.50 0.13
N ASN A 5 -7.52 -12.10 0.28
CA ASN A 5 -8.64 -12.73 -0.41
C ASN A 5 -8.65 -12.43 -1.92
N LEU A 6 -8.19 -11.25 -2.34
CA LEU A 6 -8.06 -10.91 -3.76
C LEU A 6 -6.94 -11.72 -4.42
N LYS A 7 -5.78 -11.83 -3.77
CA LYS A 7 -4.67 -12.68 -4.22
C LYS A 7 -5.10 -14.14 -4.36
N SER A 8 -5.83 -14.69 -3.37
CA SER A 8 -6.31 -16.09 -3.45
C SER A 8 -7.35 -16.32 -4.56
N ARG A 9 -7.97 -15.26 -5.09
CA ARG A 9 -8.91 -15.31 -6.22
C ARG A 9 -8.23 -15.07 -7.57
N GLY A 10 -6.90 -14.98 -7.60
CA GLY A 10 -6.13 -14.82 -8.83
C GLY A 10 -5.88 -13.36 -9.25
N VAL A 11 -6.21 -12.38 -8.42
CA VAL A 11 -5.86 -10.98 -8.72
C VAL A 11 -4.36 -10.79 -8.55
N GLU A 12 -3.70 -10.37 -9.63
CA GLU A 12 -2.28 -10.04 -9.61
C GLU A 12 -2.06 -8.57 -9.25
N PHE A 13 -1.02 -8.32 -8.47
CA PHE A 13 -0.63 -6.98 -8.03
C PHE A 13 0.79 -6.64 -8.49
N LEU A 14 1.07 -5.34 -8.61
CA LEU A 14 2.42 -4.85 -8.83
C LEU A 14 3.33 -5.28 -7.66
N GLN A 15 4.60 -5.51 -7.97
CA GLN A 15 5.62 -5.92 -7.01
C GLN A 15 6.48 -4.74 -6.62
N VAL A 16 6.90 -4.73 -5.36
CA VAL A 16 7.84 -3.74 -4.82
C VAL A 16 9.03 -4.49 -4.22
N PRO A 17 10.28 -4.04 -4.46
CA PRO A 17 11.47 -4.65 -3.87
C PRO A 17 11.40 -4.65 -2.34
N ASP A 18 11.95 -5.68 -1.70
CA ASP A 18 11.98 -5.76 -0.23
C ASP A 18 12.75 -4.61 0.42
N SER A 19 13.75 -4.06 -0.27
CA SER A 19 14.52 -2.89 0.17
C SER A 19 13.66 -1.66 0.47
N TYR A 20 12.47 -1.55 -0.13
CA TYR A 20 11.51 -0.49 0.22
C TYR A 20 11.11 -0.57 1.69
N TYR A 21 10.84 -1.77 2.20
CA TYR A 21 10.38 -2.02 3.56
C TYR A 21 11.49 -1.85 4.59
N ASP A 22 12.73 -2.14 4.19
CA ASP A 22 13.91 -1.89 5.01
C ASP A 22 14.11 -0.39 5.23
N ILE A 23 14.08 0.39 4.14
CA ILE A 23 14.20 1.86 4.19
C ILE A 23 13.04 2.46 5.01
N LEU A 24 11.81 2.00 4.77
CA LEU A 24 10.63 2.49 5.45
C LEU A 24 10.68 2.23 6.98
N ARG A 25 11.19 1.07 7.41
CA ARG A 25 11.41 0.80 8.85
C ARG A 25 12.37 1.80 9.47
N GLU A 26 13.46 2.14 8.79
CA GLU A 26 14.41 3.15 9.28
C GLU A 26 13.81 4.56 9.32
N GLN A 27 12.97 4.92 8.35
CA GLN A 27 12.28 6.21 8.33
C GLN A 27 11.23 6.31 9.46
N LEU A 28 10.45 5.25 9.69
CA LEU A 28 9.43 5.20 10.73
C LEU A 28 10.01 5.29 12.15
N LYS A 29 11.23 4.79 12.38
CA LYS A 29 11.94 4.99 13.67
C LYS A 29 12.13 6.47 14.03
N ARG A 30 12.19 7.35 13.03
CA ARG A 30 12.37 8.80 13.18
C ARG A 30 11.05 9.58 13.06
N SER A 31 9.95 8.90 12.76
CA SER A 31 8.63 9.49 12.57
C SER A 31 7.79 9.38 13.84
N ASN A 32 6.86 10.31 14.04
CA ASN A 32 5.85 10.23 15.09
C ASN A 32 4.65 9.34 14.70
N VAL A 33 4.59 8.92 13.42
CA VAL A 33 3.52 8.07 12.91
C VAL A 33 3.70 6.63 13.37
N LYS A 34 2.61 6.04 13.85
CA LYS A 34 2.55 4.62 14.22
C LYS A 34 1.67 3.86 13.24
N ILE A 35 2.30 3.00 12.44
CA ILE A 35 1.59 2.01 11.64
C ILE A 35 1.07 0.94 12.59
N ALA A 36 -0.23 0.64 12.50
CA ALA A 36 -0.89 -0.28 13.43
C ALA A 36 -1.09 -1.68 12.81
N GLU A 37 -0.85 -1.82 11.52
CA GLU A 37 -0.70 -3.10 10.83
C GLU A 37 0.72 -3.64 10.98
N GLU A 38 0.86 -4.96 11.07
CA GLU A 38 2.16 -5.64 11.14
C GLU A 38 2.96 -5.41 9.85
N MET A 39 4.15 -4.80 9.97
CA MET A 39 4.99 -4.44 8.82
C MET A 39 5.39 -5.64 7.98
N ASP A 40 5.56 -6.82 8.58
CA ASP A 40 5.92 -8.04 7.86
C ASP A 40 4.75 -8.55 6.99
N ILE A 41 3.51 -8.36 7.43
CA ILE A 41 2.33 -8.71 6.62
C ILE A 41 2.19 -7.72 5.47
N LEU A 42 2.41 -6.43 5.70
CA LEU A 42 2.39 -5.42 4.63
C LEU A 42 3.46 -5.72 3.57
N GLN A 43 4.64 -6.16 4.00
CA GLN A 43 5.73 -6.58 3.13
C GLN A 43 5.41 -7.85 2.33
N GLU A 44 4.89 -8.90 2.99
CA GLU A 44 4.43 -10.12 2.31
C GLU A 44 3.38 -9.79 1.23
N LEU A 45 2.47 -8.86 1.54
CA LEU A 45 1.41 -8.47 0.65
C LEU A 45 1.83 -7.46 -0.42
N LYS A 46 3.03 -6.88 -0.32
CA LYS A 46 3.55 -5.82 -1.21
C LYS A 46 2.69 -4.55 -1.19
N ILE A 47 2.20 -4.20 0.00
CA ILE A 47 1.43 -2.98 0.26
C ILE A 47 2.38 -1.80 0.49
N LEU A 48 2.19 -0.72 -0.26
CA LEU A 48 2.87 0.55 -0.10
C LEU A 48 2.28 1.34 1.06
N ILE A 49 3.12 2.10 1.74
CA ILE A 49 2.74 3.02 2.80
C ILE A 49 3.19 4.44 2.43
N ASP A 50 2.25 5.37 2.51
CA ASP A 50 2.52 6.80 2.50
C ASP A 50 2.04 7.40 3.82
N TYR A 51 2.76 8.37 4.38
CA TYR A 51 2.43 8.90 5.70
C TYR A 51 2.86 10.36 5.87
N ASP A 52 2.12 11.07 6.72
CA ASP A 52 2.39 12.44 7.14
C ASP A 52 2.20 12.57 8.66
N GLU A 53 2.32 13.78 9.19
CA GLU A 53 2.17 14.02 10.63
C GLU A 53 0.78 13.65 11.20
N SER A 54 -0.24 13.54 10.34
CA SER A 54 -1.64 13.31 10.73
C SER A 54 -2.08 11.84 10.63
N GLY A 55 -1.42 11.05 9.78
CA GLY A 55 -1.82 9.66 9.55
C GLY A 55 -1.04 8.98 8.43
N TYR A 56 -1.61 7.89 7.92
CA TYR A 56 -1.02 7.13 6.83
C TYR A 56 -2.04 6.47 5.92
N LEU A 57 -1.56 6.11 4.74
CA LEU A 57 -2.23 5.39 3.67
C LEU A 57 -1.56 4.05 3.46
N LEU A 58 -2.37 3.03 3.22
CA LEU A 58 -1.92 1.73 2.73
C LEU A 58 -2.48 1.56 1.31
N GLN A 59 -1.61 1.35 0.33
CA GLN A 59 -1.98 1.29 -1.09
C GLN A 59 -1.42 0.06 -1.77
N ILE A 60 -2.17 -0.50 -2.71
CA ILE A 60 -1.67 -1.53 -3.62
C ILE A 60 -2.40 -1.45 -4.96
N PHE A 61 -1.66 -1.63 -6.05
CA PHE A 61 -2.17 -1.56 -7.41
C PHE A 61 -2.20 -2.94 -8.05
N THR A 62 -3.30 -3.27 -8.72
CA THR A 62 -3.36 -4.48 -9.54
C THR A 62 -2.44 -4.34 -10.76
N LYS A 63 -2.03 -5.46 -11.37
CA LYS A 63 -1.60 -5.42 -12.77
C LYS A 63 -2.76 -4.97 -13.67
N ASN A 64 -2.47 -4.72 -14.94
CA ASN A 64 -3.51 -4.43 -15.92
C ASN A 64 -4.52 -5.58 -15.98
N MET A 65 -5.82 -5.26 -15.96
CA MET A 65 -6.92 -6.24 -15.95
C MET A 65 -7.31 -6.72 -17.35
N GLN A 66 -6.68 -6.19 -18.39
CA GLN A 66 -6.91 -6.51 -19.80
C GLN A 66 -5.57 -6.65 -20.51
N ASP A 67 -5.56 -7.32 -21.66
CA ASP A 67 -4.37 -7.47 -22.51
C ASP A 67 -3.80 -6.12 -22.96
N ARG A 68 -4.64 -5.09 -23.04
CA ARG A 68 -4.22 -3.70 -23.26
C ARG A 68 -4.00 -3.00 -21.92
N PRO A 69 -2.87 -2.29 -21.74
CA PRO A 69 -2.50 -1.68 -20.46
C PRO A 69 -3.28 -0.38 -20.20
N THR A 70 -4.60 -0.48 -20.06
CA THR A 70 -5.50 0.68 -19.97
C THR A 70 -6.24 0.76 -18.63
N LEU A 71 -6.54 -0.37 -17.99
CA LEU A 71 -7.29 -0.43 -16.75
C LEU A 71 -6.53 -1.23 -15.69
N PHE A 72 -6.32 -0.58 -14.54
CA PHE A 72 -5.89 -1.19 -13.30
C PHE A 72 -6.77 -0.70 -12.16
N LEU A 73 -6.74 -1.40 -11.03
CA LEU A 73 -7.46 -1.03 -9.82
C LEU A 73 -6.47 -0.69 -8.71
N GLU A 74 -6.85 0.27 -7.88
CA GLU A 74 -6.16 0.60 -6.63
C GLU A 74 -7.02 0.17 -5.45
N VAL A 75 -6.40 -0.51 -4.48
CA VAL A 75 -6.99 -0.74 -3.16
C VAL A 75 -6.26 0.17 -2.18
N ILE A 76 -7.01 1.09 -1.57
CA ILE A 76 -6.49 2.07 -0.62
C ILE A 76 -7.21 1.97 0.73
N GLN A 77 -6.45 1.94 1.81
CA GLN A 77 -6.95 2.07 3.18
C GLN A 77 -6.34 3.32 3.81
N ARG A 78 -7.18 4.16 4.43
CA ARG A 78 -6.77 5.42 5.04
C ARG A 78 -6.91 5.34 6.56
N ARG A 79 -5.93 5.83 7.30
CA ARG A 79 -6.01 5.97 8.75
C ARG A 79 -5.58 7.37 9.16
N ASN A 80 -6.57 8.18 9.55
CA ASN A 80 -6.41 9.60 9.91
C ASN A 80 -5.73 10.45 8.81
N HIS A 81 -5.68 9.94 7.57
CA HIS A 81 -5.12 10.61 6.40
C HIS A 81 -6.26 10.91 5.41
N ASN A 82 -6.95 12.03 5.65
CA ASN A 82 -8.20 12.39 5.00
C ASN A 82 -8.04 13.31 3.77
N TYR A 83 -6.82 13.45 3.22
CA TYR A 83 -6.63 14.17 1.97
C TYR A 83 -7.34 13.44 0.83
N LEU A 84 -8.50 13.95 0.43
CA LEU A 84 -9.16 13.60 -0.82
C LEU A 84 -8.20 13.96 -1.97
N LEU A 85 -8.10 13.08 -2.97
CA LEU A 85 -7.43 13.31 -4.25
C LEU A 85 -8.17 14.41 -5.05
N ASN A 86 -8.29 15.62 -4.49
CA ASN A 86 -8.91 16.79 -5.11
C ASN A 86 -7.86 17.90 -5.35
N GLN A 87 -6.73 17.54 -5.95
CA GLN A 87 -5.83 18.50 -6.60
C GLN A 87 -5.29 17.96 -7.93
N ILE A 88 -6.20 17.52 -8.80
CA ILE A 88 -6.00 17.53 -10.25
C ILE A 88 -7.27 18.09 -10.88
#